data_AF-A0A542D6E5-F1
#
_entry.id   AF-A0A542D6E5-F1
#
_cell.length_a   1.000
_cell.length_b   1.000
_cell.length_c   1.000
_cell.angle_alpha   90.00
_cell.angle_beta   90.00
_cell.angle_gamma   90.00
#
_symmetry.space_group_name_H-M   'P 1'
#
loop_
_entity.id
_entity.type
_entity.pdbx_description
1 polymer ?
#
loop_
_entity_poly.entity_id
_entity_poly.type
_entity_poly.pdbx_seq_one_letter_code
_entity_poly.pdbx_strand_id
1 'polypeptide(L)'
;MKIKSWIVMKFLSFTHSWNHEIHRQIENKVSASYNKTFPGGIEDPEKRDKIFKGMRDFYYQRMMNTATMLLAICTLIISLVALIVSMLSILR
;
A
#
# COMPACT_ATOMS: atom_id res chain seq x y z
N MET A 1 17.46 1.90 -27.17
CA MET A 1 16.04 1.80 -26.74
C MET A 1 15.69 0.59 -25.85
N LYS A 2 16.53 -0.46 -25.73
CA LYS A 2 16.18 -1.68 -24.98
C LYS A 2 16.34 -1.60 -23.44
N ILE A 3 17.29 -0.81 -22.93
CA ILE A 3 17.58 -0.71 -21.49
C ILE A 3 16.43 -0.07 -20.69
N LYS A 4 15.82 1.02 -21.20
CA LYS A 4 14.69 1.67 -20.53
C LYS A 4 13.51 0.71 -20.37
N SER A 5 13.19 -0.03 -21.44
CA SER A 5 12.11 -1.03 -21.43
C SER A 5 12.41 -2.18 -20.46
N TRP A 6 13.65 -2.67 -20.41
CA TRP A 6 14.05 -3.73 -19.49
C TRP A 6 13.95 -3.30 -18.01
N ILE A 7 14.40 -2.10 -17.66
CA ILE A 7 14.28 -1.54 -16.29
C ILE A 7 12.81 -1.42 -15.91
N VAL A 8 11.97 -0.87 -16.79
CA VAL A 8 10.53 -0.74 -16.54
C VAL A 8 9.87 -2.10 -16.35
N MET A 9 10.18 -3.10 -17.18
CA MET A 9 9.65 -4.45 -17.02
C MET A 9 10.07 -5.12 -15.70
N LYS A 10 11.33 -4.97 -15.29
CA LYS A 10 11.83 -5.47 -14.01
C LYS A 10 11.13 -4.78 -12.84
N PHE A 11 10.93 -3.47 -12.91
CA PHE A 11 10.21 -2.72 -11.89
C PHE A 11 8.73 -3.12 -11.82
N LEU A 12 8.05 -3.20 -12.97
CA LEU A 12 6.64 -3.60 -13.04
C LEU A 12 6.41 -5.04 -12.56
N SER A 13 7.27 -5.98 -12.95
CA SER A 13 7.15 -7.37 -12.48
C SER A 13 7.38 -7.49 -10.97
N PHE A 14 8.33 -6.74 -10.42
CA PHE A 14 8.53 -6.64 -8.98
C PHE A 14 7.29 -6.07 -8.30
N THR A 15 6.81 -4.89 -8.70
CA THR A 15 5.64 -4.25 -8.08
C THR A 15 4.37 -5.07 -8.25
N HIS A 16 4.22 -5.81 -9.35
CA HIS A 16 3.09 -6.69 -9.57
C HIS A 16 3.02 -7.83 -8.55
N SER A 17 4.16 -8.47 -8.25
CA SER A 17 4.23 -9.51 -7.22
C SER A 17 3.86 -8.97 -5.84
N TRP A 18 4.35 -7.77 -5.50
CA TRP A 18 3.99 -7.11 -4.24
C TRP A 18 2.51 -6.74 -4.19
N ASN A 19 1.98 -6.16 -5.26
CA ASN A 19 0.57 -5.78 -5.35
C ASN A 19 -0.35 -7.00 -5.19
N HIS A 20 -0.01 -8.12 -5.82
CA HIS A 20 -0.76 -9.36 -5.70
C HIS A 20 -0.75 -9.89 -4.26
N GLU A 21 0.41 -9.94 -3.61
CA GLU A 21 0.50 -10.42 -2.23
C GLU A 21 -0.25 -9.49 -1.26
N ILE A 22 -0.12 -8.17 -1.44
CA ILE A 22 -0.86 -7.19 -0.65
C ILE A 22 -2.37 -7.39 -0.79
N HIS A 23 -2.87 -7.54 -2.03
CA HIS A 23 -4.28 -7.78 -2.30
C HIS A 23 -4.76 -9.06 -1.58
N ARG A 24 -4.00 -10.14 -1.73
CA ARG A 24 -4.30 -11.45 -1.10
C ARG A 24 -4.36 -11.35 0.42
N GLN A 25 -3.42 -10.64 1.05
CA GLN A 25 -3.41 -10.45 2.49
C GLN A 25 -4.59 -9.60 2.97
N ILE A 26 -4.99 -8.59 2.19
CA ILE A 26 -6.19 -7.79 2.48
C ILE A 26 -7.44 -8.66 2.39
N GLU A 27 -7.60 -9.46 1.33
CA GLU A 27 -8.75 -10.36 1.18
C GLU A 27 -8.85 -11.38 2.32
N ASN A 28 -7.72 -11.94 2.76
CA ASN A 28 -7.67 -12.84 3.91
C ASN A 28 -8.14 -12.13 5.19
N LYS A 29 -7.68 -10.89 5.43
CA LYS A 29 -8.07 -10.10 6.60
C LYS A 29 -9.53 -9.68 6.56
N VAL A 30 -10.03 -9.28 5.39
CA VAL A 30 -11.44 -8.93 5.17
C VAL A 30 -12.31 -10.14 5.45
N SER A 31 -11.98 -11.31 4.87
CA SER A 31 -12.74 -12.55 5.04
C SER A 31 -12.73 -13.03 6.50
N ALA A 32 -11.57 -12.99 7.17
CA ALA A 32 -11.48 -13.33 8.59
C ALA A 32 -12.29 -12.36 9.47
N SER A 33 -12.26 -11.06 9.17
CA SER A 33 -13.04 -10.05 9.89
C SER A 33 -14.54 -10.22 9.66
N TYR A 34 -14.93 -10.52 8.43
CA TYR A 34 -16.31 -10.81 8.06
C TYR A 34 -16.85 -12.03 8.81
N ASN A 35 -16.13 -13.16 8.77
CA ASN A 35 -16.52 -14.39 9.46
C ASN A 35 -16.61 -14.20 10.99
N LYS A 36 -15.74 -13.36 11.57
CA LYS A 36 -15.81 -13.02 12.99
C LYS A 36 -17.01 -12.14 13.34
N THR A 37 -17.38 -11.22 12.45
CA THR A 37 -18.47 -10.26 12.68
C THR A 37 -19.84 -10.87 12.40
N PHE A 38 -19.93 -11.78 11.42
CA PHE A 38 -21.15 -12.43 10.96
C PHE A 38 -20.99 -13.96 10.99
N PRO A 39 -21.01 -14.60 12.18
CA PRO A 39 -20.77 -16.04 12.34
C PRO A 39 -21.85 -16.95 11.70
N GLY A 40 -22.92 -16.40 11.12
CA GLY A 40 -23.92 -17.12 10.33
C GLY A 40 -24.05 -16.64 8.88
N GLY A 41 -23.15 -15.75 8.42
CA GLY A 41 -23.27 -15.08 7.14
C GLY A 41 -24.44 -14.10 7.09
N ILE A 42 -24.60 -13.45 5.94
CA ILE A 42 -25.75 -12.59 5.63
C ILE A 42 -26.46 -13.24 4.46
N GLU A 43 -27.74 -13.58 4.63
CA GLU A 43 -28.54 -14.24 3.59
C GLU A 43 -28.74 -13.36 2.35
N ASP A 44 -28.83 -12.03 2.56
CA ASP A 44 -28.96 -11.05 1.48
C ASP A 44 -27.61 -10.85 0.78
N PRO A 45 -27.46 -11.31 -0.48
CA PRO A 45 -26.21 -11.22 -1.21
C PRO A 45 -25.79 -9.78 -1.51
N GLU A 46 -26.74 -8.85 -1.71
CA GLU A 46 -26.40 -7.44 -1.98
C GLU A 46 -25.84 -6.75 -0.75
N LYS A 47 -26.42 -7.02 0.43
CA LYS A 47 -25.89 -6.48 1.70
C LYS A 47 -24.53 -7.07 2.02
N ARG A 48 -24.34 -8.37 1.77
CA ARG A 48 -23.04 -9.03 1.93
C ARG A 48 -21.96 -8.34 1.09
N ASP A 49 -22.21 -8.15 -0.19
CA ASP A 49 -21.22 -7.56 -1.11
C ASP A 49 -20.91 -6.10 -0.76
N LYS A 50 -21.91 -5.31 -0.34
CA LYS A 50 -21.70 -3.95 0.17
C LYS A 50 -20.80 -3.92 1.41
N ILE A 51 -21.02 -4.84 2.34
CA ILE A 51 -20.21 -4.95 3.58
C ILE A 51 -18.78 -5.39 3.26
N PHE A 52 -18.61 -6.40 2.41
CA PHE A 52 -17.28 -6.84 1.96
C PHE A 52 -16.51 -5.72 1.27
N LYS A 53 -17.17 -4.98 0.37
CA LYS A 53 -16.57 -3.82 -0.30
C LYS A 53 -16.17 -2.74 0.70
N GLY A 54 -17.04 -2.40 1.65
CA GLY A 54 -16.75 -1.42 2.70
C GLY A 54 -15.56 -1.83 3.59
N MET A 55 -15.50 -3.09 3.99
CA MET A 55 -14.35 -3.63 4.75
C MET A 55 -13.07 -3.56 3.92
N ARG A 56 -13.13 -3.92 2.63
CA ARG A 56 -11.99 -3.85 1.73
C ARG A 56 -11.49 -2.41 1.56
N ASP A 57 -12.39 -1.47 1.34
CA ASP A 57 -12.07 -0.04 1.17
C ASP A 57 -11.42 0.52 2.46
N PHE A 58 -11.92 0.12 3.64
CA PHE A 58 -11.32 0.48 4.93
C PHE A 58 -9.87 -0.01 5.05
N TYR A 59 -9.60 -1.28 4.74
CA TYR A 59 -8.25 -1.83 4.79
C TYR A 59 -7.31 -1.16 3.78
N TYR A 60 -7.79 -0.87 2.56
CA TYR A 60 -7.02 -0.12 1.56
C TYR A 60 -6.68 1.29 2.01
N GLN A 61 -7.64 2.03 2.56
CA GLN A 61 -7.41 3.37 3.08
C GLN A 61 -6.37 3.38 4.19
N ARG A 62 -6.48 2.46 5.16
CA ARG A 62 -5.50 2.38 6.25
C ARG A 62 -4.10 2.09 5.73
N MET A 63 -3.97 1.16 4.79
CA MET A 63 -2.68 0.82 4.18
C MET A 63 -2.10 2.02 3.42
N MET A 64 -2.91 2.70 2.62
CA MET A 64 -2.48 3.87 1.86
C MET A 64 -2.01 5.00 2.78
N ASN A 65 -2.71 5.23 3.90
CA ASN A 65 -2.31 6.22 4.89
C ASN A 65 -0.97 5.86 5.53
N THR A 66 -0.77 4.59 5.91
CA THR A 66 0.52 4.12 6.45
C THR A 66 1.64 4.25 5.41
N ALA A 67 1.40 3.87 4.15
CA ALA A 67 2.38 3.99 3.08
C ALA A 67 2.76 5.46 2.81
N THR A 68 1.77 6.35 2.78
CA THR A 68 1.97 7.79 2.62
C THR A 68 2.78 8.37 3.79
N MET A 69 2.49 7.94 5.02
CA MET A 69 3.25 8.37 6.21
C MET A 69 4.70 7.91 6.13
N LEU A 70 4.96 6.65 5.77
CA LEU A 70 6.32 6.13 5.59
C LEU A 70 7.07 6.90 4.50
N LEU A 71 6.42 7.15 3.36
CA LEU A 71 6.99 7.93 2.27
C LEU A 71 7.32 9.35 2.72
N ALA A 72 6.44 10.00 3.47
CA ALA A 72 6.69 11.34 4.01
C ALA A 72 7.90 11.37 4.95
N ILE A 73 8.05 10.38 5.82
CA ILE A 73 9.22 10.26 6.72
C ILE A 73 10.50 10.03 5.91
N CYS A 74 10.49 9.14 4.92
CA CYS A 74 11.64 8.92 4.05
C CYS A 74 12.05 10.20 3.31
N THR A 75 11.08 10.94 2.75
CA THR A 75 11.32 12.21 2.08
C THR A 75 11.89 13.24 3.05
N LEU A 76 11.35 13.34 4.27
CA LEU A 76 11.87 14.24 5.29
C LEU A 76 13.34 13.96 5.62
N ILE A 77 13.71 12.69 5.80
CA ILE A 77 15.10 12.28 6.05
C ILE A 77 16.00 12.69 4.89
N ILE A 78 15.59 12.42 3.64
CA ILE A 78 16.35 12.80 2.44
C ILE A 78 16.53 14.32 2.38
N SER A 79 15.47 15.09 2.64
CA SER A 79 15.52 16.56 2.66
C SER A 79 16.46 17.08 3.75
N LEU A 80 16.47 16.48 4.94
CA LEU A 80 17.39 16.86 6.02
C LEU A 80 18.85 16.58 5.65
N VAL A 81 19.14 15.42 5.05
CA VAL A 81 20.48 15.09 4.57
C VAL A 81 20.92 16.09 3.49
N ALA A 82 20.05 16.39 2.53
CA ALA A 82 20.34 17.37 1.48
C ALA A 82 20.62 18.77 2.06
N LEU A 83 19.86 19.18 3.09
CA LEU A 83 20.08 20.45 3.79
C LEU A 83 21.44 20.49 4.47
N ILE A 84 21.82 19.44 5.20
CA ILE A 84 23.12 19.34 5.87
C ILE A 84 24.26 19.41 4.85
N VAL A 85 24.16 18.66 3.75
CA VAL A 85 25.17 18.67 2.68
C VAL A 85 25.29 20.07 2.06
N SER A 86 24.17 20.74 1.79
CA SER A 86 24.15 22.10 1.26
C SER A 86 24.83 23.09 2.20
N MET A 87 24.50 23.04 3.49
CA MET A 87 25.17 23.88 4.49
C MET A 87 26.68 23.65 4.52
N LEU A 88 27.12 22.39 4.57
CA LEU A 88 28.56 22.06 4.57
C LEU A 88 29.27 22.53 3.30
N SER A 89 28.60 22.50 2.16
CA SER A 89 29.15 22.98 0.88
C SER A 89 29.28 24.49 0.82
N ILE A 90 28.49 25.25 1.59
CA ILE A 90 28.57 26.72 1.65
C ILE A 90 29.59 27.16 2.71
N LEU A 91 29.74 26.39 3.80
CA LEU A 91 30.68 26.66 4.89
C LEU A 91 32.14 26.29 4.57
N ARG A 92 32.37 25.50 3.51
CA ARG A 92 33.68 25.08 3.03
C ARG A 92 34.05 25.82 1.75
#